data_AF-A0A7L3SY26-F1
#
_entry.id   AF-A0A7L3SY26-F1
#
_cell.length_a   1.000
_cell.length_b   1.000
_cell.length_c   1.000
_cell.angle_alpha   90.00
_cell.angle_beta   90.00
_cell.angle_gamma   90.00
#
_symmetry.space_group_name_H-M   'P 1'
#
loop_
_entity.id
_entity.type
_entity.pdbx_description
1 polymer ?
#
loop_
_entity_poly.entity_id
_entity_poly.type
_entity_poly.pdbx_seq_one_letter_code
_entity_poly.pdbx_strand_id
1 'polypeptide(L)'
;NEGNEYFREKDYRRAVIAYSEALKKNCEDPELNAVLHTNRGAAQFYLGNYRSALNDAIQAKKLKPTHLKAIIRGALCHMELKNFSEAIAWCEEGLRIDSKEKKLVEMRAKAHKLKVNIKAVQHDFSTRWQGRAAMGIGLLCERNIKLVLEPSNEEEEISDGLAELSIDGFHSDNATGAKVHLDADGNLNWPVLFLYPEHEQTDFIAAFHENSRFIDHLMVMFAELPPWDLERKYLPSNIELYFEDEERAEMYKLNPEHTLLQVLQHQRYFVKAGTPTVLAFVKHSPFSKKYFSGKKVHRL
;
A
#
# COMPACT_ATOMS: atom_id res chain seq x y z
N ASN A 1 6.33 49.34 4.30
CA ASN A 1 7.42 49.31 5.30
C ASN A 1 7.06 48.54 6.57
N GLU A 2 5.81 48.61 7.05
CA GLU A 2 5.30 47.83 8.20
C GLU A 2 5.68 46.34 8.17
N GLY A 3 5.55 45.66 7.03
CA GLY A 3 5.94 44.25 6.90
C GLY A 3 7.41 43.98 7.26
N ASN A 4 8.32 44.91 6.95
CA ASN A 4 9.74 44.81 7.31
C ASN A 4 9.98 45.05 8.81
N GLU A 5 9.10 45.80 9.49
CA GLU A 5 9.16 46.04 10.93
C GLU A 5 8.70 44.80 11.68
N TYR A 6 7.52 44.28 11.36
CA TYR A 6 7.02 43.01 11.92
C TYR A 6 8.00 41.86 11.69
N PHE A 7 8.65 41.81 10.52
CA PHE A 7 9.66 40.79 10.25
C PHE A 7 10.90 40.90 11.16
N ARG A 8 11.35 42.13 11.47
CA ARG A 8 12.46 42.38 12.41
C ARG A 8 12.08 42.00 13.84
N GLU A 9 10.82 42.22 14.22
CA GLU A 9 10.24 41.80 15.50
C GLU A 9 9.96 40.29 15.59
N LYS A 10 10.20 39.54 14.50
CA LYS A 10 9.87 38.11 14.34
C LYS A 10 8.38 37.80 14.43
N ASP A 11 7.51 38.80 14.33
CA ASP A 11 6.07 38.60 14.11
C ASP A 11 5.83 38.30 12.62
N TYR A 12 6.16 37.07 12.24
CA TYR A 12 6.05 36.63 10.85
C TYR A 12 4.60 36.59 10.36
N ARG A 13 3.62 36.39 11.26
CA ARG A 13 2.20 36.39 10.88
C ARG A 13 1.76 37.78 10.43
N ARG A 14 2.03 38.81 11.24
CA ARG A 14 1.71 40.19 10.86
C ARG A 14 2.53 40.65 9.65
N ALA A 15 3.79 40.23 9.55
CA ALA A 15 4.60 40.51 8.38
C ALA A 15 3.96 39.97 7.09
N VAL A 16 3.48 38.71 7.08
CA VAL A 16 2.79 38.11 5.92
C VAL A 16 1.55 38.91 5.53
N ILE A 17 0.75 39.35 6.51
CA ILE A 17 -0.46 40.15 6.27
C ILE A 17 -0.09 41.47 5.61
N ALA A 18 0.85 42.22 6.20
CA ALA A 18 1.28 43.52 5.69
C ALA A 18 1.88 43.43 4.27
N TYR A 19 2.70 42.41 3.98
CA TYR A 19 3.20 42.21 2.61
C TYR A 19 2.10 41.81 1.63
N SER A 20 1.10 41.03 2.07
CA SER A 20 -0.02 40.64 1.22
C SER A 20 -0.91 41.83 0.87
N GLU A 21 -1.14 42.73 1.80
CA GLU A 21 -1.84 44.00 1.54
C GLU A 21 -1.05 44.90 0.58
N ALA A 22 0.28 44.96 0.72
CA ALA A 22 1.13 45.70 -0.22
C ALA A 22 1.02 45.12 -1.65
N LEU A 23 1.06 43.80 -1.79
CA LEU A 23 0.91 43.12 -3.10
C LEU A 23 -0.50 43.32 -3.70
N LYS A 24 -1.55 43.40 -2.87
CA LYS A 24 -2.93 43.69 -3.33
C LYS A 24 -3.09 45.06 -3.95
N LYS A 25 -2.25 46.04 -3.55
CA LYS A 25 -2.27 47.39 -4.15
C LYS A 25 -1.81 47.42 -5.60
N ASN A 26 -1.32 46.29 -6.13
CA ASN A 26 -0.99 46.05 -7.53
C ASN A 26 -0.16 47.19 -8.17
N CYS A 27 0.96 47.52 -7.53
CA CYS A 27 1.90 48.50 -8.06
C CYS A 27 2.52 47.96 -9.37
N GLU A 28 2.67 48.81 -10.37
CA GLU A 28 3.27 48.44 -11.67
C GLU A 28 4.82 48.31 -11.63
N ASP A 29 5.44 48.40 -10.45
CA ASP A 29 6.89 48.23 -10.26
C ASP A 29 7.27 46.75 -10.05
N PRO A 30 7.90 46.09 -11.04
CA PRO A 30 8.26 44.68 -10.93
C PRO A 30 9.37 44.41 -9.91
N GLU A 31 10.26 45.38 -9.67
CA GLU A 31 11.35 45.24 -8.70
C GLU A 31 10.80 45.25 -7.28
N LEU A 32 9.92 46.22 -6.99
CA LEU A 32 9.23 46.28 -5.70
C LEU A 32 8.40 45.02 -5.45
N ASN A 33 7.65 44.55 -6.45
CA ASN A 33 6.85 43.33 -6.33
C ASN A 33 7.73 42.08 -6.09
N ALA A 34 8.89 41.98 -6.75
CA ALA A 34 9.84 40.89 -6.50
C ALA A 34 10.36 40.90 -5.06
N VAL A 35 10.66 42.09 -4.51
CA VAL A 35 11.07 42.25 -3.11
C VAL A 35 9.95 41.88 -2.15
N LEU A 36 8.71 42.33 -2.40
CA LEU A 36 7.54 42.03 -1.58
C LEU A 36 7.25 40.52 -1.53
N HIS A 37 7.26 39.84 -2.69
CA HIS A 37 7.15 38.39 -2.75
C HIS A 37 8.28 37.69 -1.99
N THR A 38 9.52 38.14 -2.14
CA THR A 38 10.67 37.55 -1.44
C THR A 38 10.55 37.69 0.08
N ASN A 39 10.13 38.86 0.56
CA ASN A 39 9.99 39.12 1.98
C ASN A 39 8.79 38.38 2.59
N ARG A 40 7.66 38.29 1.85
CA ARG A 40 6.52 37.46 2.25
C ARG A 40 6.90 35.99 2.30
N GLY A 41 7.59 35.49 1.26
CA GLY A 41 8.08 34.11 1.21
C GLY A 41 9.06 33.81 2.35
N ALA A 42 9.90 34.77 2.76
CA ALA A 42 10.74 34.62 3.94
C ALA A 42 9.93 34.48 5.23
N ALA A 43 8.89 35.29 5.42
CA ALA A 43 8.02 35.21 6.59
C ALA A 43 7.24 33.89 6.61
N GLN A 44 6.69 33.46 5.47
CA GLN A 44 6.03 32.16 5.31
C GLN A 44 6.96 30.99 5.64
N PHE A 45 8.23 31.06 5.21
CA PHE A 45 9.22 30.02 5.51
C PHE A 45 9.47 29.88 7.02
N TYR A 46 9.61 31.00 7.75
CA TYR A 46 9.79 30.96 9.20
C TYR A 46 8.53 30.50 9.96
N LEU A 47 7.35 30.55 9.33
CA LEU A 47 6.12 29.96 9.84
C LEU A 47 5.98 28.47 9.54
N GLY A 48 6.90 27.86 8.79
CA GLY A 48 6.81 26.46 8.34
C GLY A 48 5.93 26.24 7.10
N ASN A 49 5.43 27.33 6.48
CA ASN A 49 4.55 27.26 5.31
C ASN A 49 5.38 27.13 4.02
N TYR A 50 6.12 26.04 3.88
CA TYR A 50 7.13 25.88 2.83
C TYR A 50 6.58 25.93 1.40
N ARG A 51 5.37 25.40 1.16
CA ARG A 51 4.71 25.48 -0.17
C ARG A 51 4.32 26.92 -0.52
N SER A 52 3.75 27.66 0.42
CA SER A 52 3.42 29.09 0.23
C SER A 52 4.68 29.94 0.02
N ALA A 53 5.72 29.66 0.80
CA ALA A 53 7.02 30.32 0.65
C ALA A 53 7.68 30.01 -0.71
N LEU A 54 7.55 28.78 -1.21
CA LEU A 54 8.01 28.39 -2.54
C LEU A 54 7.26 29.13 -3.64
N ASN A 55 5.93 29.22 -3.55
CA ASN A 55 5.13 29.97 -4.51
C ASN A 55 5.56 31.44 -4.58
N ASP A 56 5.81 32.06 -3.42
CA ASP A 56 6.36 33.41 -3.35
C ASP A 56 7.75 33.54 -3.98
N ALA A 57 8.65 32.58 -3.74
CA ALA A 57 9.96 32.54 -4.38
C ALA A 57 9.86 32.39 -5.91
N ILE A 58 8.91 31.59 -6.41
CA ILE A 58 8.65 31.42 -7.85
C ILE A 58 8.15 32.73 -8.47
N GLN A 59 7.21 33.42 -7.82
CA GLN A 59 6.72 34.72 -8.32
C GLN A 59 7.83 35.77 -8.32
N ALA A 60 8.60 35.87 -7.24
CA ALA A 60 9.75 36.78 -7.17
C ALA A 60 10.78 36.50 -8.27
N LYS A 61 11.09 35.22 -8.53
CA LYS A 61 11.98 34.80 -9.62
C LYS A 61 11.38 35.11 -11.01
N LYS A 62 10.07 34.97 -11.19
CA LYS A 62 9.40 35.32 -12.46
C LYS A 62 9.50 36.81 -12.75
N LEU A 63 9.32 37.64 -11.73
CA LEU A 63 9.43 39.10 -11.83
C LEU A 63 10.88 39.56 -12.02
N LYS A 64 11.82 38.92 -11.31
CA LYS A 64 13.25 39.20 -11.38
C LYS A 64 14.06 37.90 -11.37
N PRO A 65 14.42 37.36 -12.55
CA PRO A 65 15.16 36.09 -12.66
C PRO A 65 16.53 36.10 -11.98
N THR A 66 17.17 37.25 -11.84
CA THR A 66 18.48 37.41 -11.19
C THR A 66 18.39 37.67 -9.69
N HIS A 67 17.19 37.58 -9.08
CA HIS A 67 17.00 37.86 -7.66
C HIS A 67 17.48 36.71 -6.77
N LEU A 68 18.77 36.75 -6.41
CA LEU A 68 19.45 35.67 -5.69
C LEU A 68 18.78 35.28 -4.35
N LYS A 69 18.22 36.25 -3.60
CA LYS A 69 17.54 35.97 -2.33
C LYS A 69 16.28 35.12 -2.51
N ALA A 70 15.50 35.33 -3.58
CA ALA A 70 14.35 34.49 -3.92
C ALA A 70 14.80 33.09 -4.35
N ILE A 71 15.88 32.99 -5.12
CA ILE A 71 16.42 31.69 -5.56
C ILE A 71 16.90 30.86 -4.37
N ILE A 72 17.66 31.47 -3.45
CA ILE A 72 18.07 30.82 -2.20
C ILE A 72 16.84 30.37 -1.40
N ARG A 73 15.78 31.19 -1.32
CA ARG A 73 14.55 30.82 -0.62
C ARG A 73 13.86 29.62 -1.28
N GLY A 74 13.73 29.60 -2.60
CA GLY A 74 13.13 28.48 -3.32
C GLY A 74 13.91 27.18 -3.15
N ALA A 75 15.25 27.25 -3.19
CA ALA A 75 16.11 26.10 -2.91
C ALA A 75 15.90 25.56 -1.49
N LEU A 76 15.82 26.44 -0.48
CA LEU A 76 15.50 26.04 0.90
C LEU A 76 14.12 25.38 1.01
N CYS A 77 13.10 25.95 0.38
CA CYS A 77 11.76 25.36 0.41
C CYS A 77 11.76 23.96 -0.19
N HIS A 78 12.47 23.73 -1.31
CA HIS A 78 12.60 22.41 -1.89
C HIS A 78 13.35 21.43 -0.98
N MET A 79 14.35 21.89 -0.21
CA MET A 79 15.02 21.06 0.80
C MET A 79 14.07 20.61 1.92
N GLU A 80 13.26 21.54 2.45
CA GLU A 80 12.29 21.23 3.52
C GLU A 80 11.15 20.34 3.01
N LEU A 81 10.75 20.51 1.75
CA LEU A 81 9.76 19.66 1.08
C LEU A 81 10.32 18.31 0.61
N LYS A 82 11.61 18.02 0.86
CA LYS A 82 12.32 16.81 0.42
C LYS A 82 12.37 16.61 -1.11
N ASN A 83 12.16 17.68 -1.87
CA ASN A 83 12.25 17.72 -3.32
C ASN A 83 13.71 17.99 -3.74
N PHE A 84 14.60 17.04 -3.48
CA PHE A 84 16.04 17.25 -3.60
C PHE A 84 16.51 17.48 -5.04
N SER A 85 15.82 16.93 -6.04
CA SER A 85 16.14 17.18 -7.46
C SER A 85 15.95 18.65 -7.83
N GLU A 86 14.83 19.22 -7.41
CA GLU A 86 14.46 20.59 -7.64
C GLU A 86 15.34 21.52 -6.80
N ALA A 87 15.66 21.15 -5.55
CA ALA A 87 16.60 21.91 -4.73
C ALA A 87 17.98 22.06 -5.41
N ILE A 88 18.50 21.00 -6.05
CA ILE A 88 19.74 21.04 -6.84
C ILE A 88 19.59 22.02 -8.00
N ALA A 89 18.51 21.91 -8.79
CA ALA A 89 18.29 22.78 -9.95
C ALA A 89 18.21 24.27 -9.57
N TRP A 90 17.53 24.59 -8.46
CA TRP A 90 17.48 25.95 -7.93
C TRP A 90 18.85 26.44 -7.44
N CYS A 91 19.64 25.57 -6.81
CA CYS A 91 21.00 25.91 -6.41
C CYS A 91 21.89 26.17 -7.62
N GLU A 92 21.83 25.33 -8.66
CA GLU A 92 22.60 25.51 -9.89
C GLU A 92 22.26 26.83 -10.59
N GLU A 93 20.98 27.18 -10.65
CA GLU A 93 20.55 28.46 -11.23
C GLU A 93 21.08 29.65 -10.44
N GLY A 94 21.01 29.60 -9.11
CA GLY A 94 21.58 30.67 -8.27
C GLY A 94 23.10 30.76 -8.38
N LEU A 95 23.79 29.63 -8.53
CA LEU A 95 25.25 29.57 -8.73
C LEU A 95 25.69 30.06 -10.13
N ARG A 96 24.79 30.09 -11.12
CA ARG A 96 25.05 30.78 -12.40
C ARG A 96 25.08 32.30 -12.23
N ILE A 97 24.32 32.83 -11.26
CA ILE A 97 24.28 34.27 -10.94
C ILE A 97 25.46 34.64 -10.04
N ASP A 98 25.67 33.89 -8.96
CA ASP A 98 26.82 34.03 -8.06
C ASP A 98 27.45 32.67 -7.77
N SER A 99 28.53 32.38 -8.48
CA SER A 99 29.28 31.11 -8.36
C SER A 99 29.92 30.88 -7.00
N LYS A 100 30.05 31.91 -6.14
CA LYS A 100 30.69 31.82 -4.82
C LYS A 100 29.70 31.89 -3.67
N GLU A 101 28.39 31.86 -3.94
CA GLU A 101 27.36 31.86 -2.91
C GLU A 101 27.42 30.56 -2.09
N LYS A 102 28.08 30.64 -0.92
CA LYS A 102 28.38 29.51 -0.03
C LYS A 102 27.13 28.71 0.33
N LYS A 103 26.01 29.40 0.59
CA LYS A 103 24.77 28.74 1.02
C LYS A 103 24.22 27.81 -0.06
N LEU A 104 24.33 28.18 -1.33
CA LEU A 104 23.87 27.36 -2.44
C LEU A 104 24.83 26.19 -2.71
N VAL A 105 26.15 26.40 -2.57
CA VAL A 105 27.13 25.32 -2.70
C VAL A 105 26.90 24.22 -1.66
N GLU A 106 26.77 24.61 -0.38
CA GLU A 106 26.53 23.70 0.73
C GLU A 106 25.19 22.97 0.58
N MET A 107 24.13 23.70 0.21
CA MET A 107 22.80 23.13 0.03
C MET A 107 22.74 22.15 -1.13
N ARG A 108 23.39 22.46 -2.27
CA ARG A 108 23.50 21.55 -3.41
C ARG A 108 24.19 20.25 -3.01
N ALA A 109 25.32 20.33 -2.31
CA ALA A 109 26.04 19.15 -1.83
C ALA A 109 25.17 18.30 -0.88
N LYS A 110 24.47 18.93 0.06
CA LYS A 110 23.52 18.25 0.96
C LYS A 110 22.38 17.59 0.19
N ALA A 111 21.80 18.28 -0.80
CA ALA A 111 20.72 17.77 -1.64
C ALA A 111 21.16 16.54 -2.46
N HIS A 112 22.36 16.56 -3.05
CA HIS A 112 22.92 15.39 -3.75
C HIS A 112 23.04 14.18 -2.82
N LYS A 113 23.60 14.36 -1.62
CA LYS A 113 23.76 13.26 -0.65
C LYS A 113 22.40 12.66 -0.27
N LEU A 114 21.40 13.49 0.03
CA LEU A 114 20.06 13.05 0.41
C LEU A 114 19.34 12.34 -0.76
N LYS A 115 19.48 12.85 -1.98
CA LYS A 115 18.92 12.22 -3.19
C LYS A 115 19.50 10.83 -3.45
N VAL A 116 20.81 10.65 -3.28
CA VAL A 116 21.47 9.34 -3.44
C VAL A 116 20.97 8.36 -2.37
N ASN A 117 20.89 8.80 -1.11
CA ASN A 117 20.40 7.94 -0.02
C ASN A 117 18.96 7.46 -0.27
N ILE A 118 18.05 8.35 -0.68
CA ILE A 118 16.66 7.96 -0.97
C ILE A 118 16.58 6.98 -2.13
N LYS A 119 17.35 7.20 -3.20
CA LYS A 119 17.40 6.25 -4.32
C LYS A 119 17.96 4.89 -3.91
N ALA A 120 18.98 4.86 -3.05
CA ALA A 120 19.55 3.62 -2.54
C ALA A 120 18.54 2.85 -1.68
N VAL A 121 17.81 3.54 -0.80
CA VAL A 121 16.73 2.94 0.02
C VAL A 121 15.61 2.40 -0.87
N GLN A 122 15.15 3.18 -1.86
CA GLN A 122 14.11 2.74 -2.81
C GLN A 122 14.56 1.53 -3.64
N HIS A 123 15.82 1.50 -4.08
CA HIS A 123 16.38 0.38 -4.84
C HIS A 123 16.53 -0.90 -4.00
N ASP A 124 17.08 -0.79 -2.78
CA ASP A 124 17.20 -1.93 -1.84
C ASP A 124 15.81 -2.49 -1.51
N PHE A 125 14.84 -1.62 -1.26
CA PHE A 125 13.45 -2.02 -1.05
C PHE A 125 12.87 -2.77 -2.26
N SER A 126 12.99 -2.21 -3.47
CA SER A 126 12.48 -2.83 -4.70
C SER A 126 13.14 -4.18 -5.00
N THR A 127 14.46 -4.30 -4.80
CA THR A 127 15.22 -5.53 -5.03
C THR A 127 14.83 -6.61 -4.01
N ARG A 128 14.68 -6.25 -2.73
CA ARG A 128 14.18 -7.17 -1.69
C ARG A 128 12.76 -7.62 -1.97
N TRP A 129 11.89 -6.72 -2.42
CA TRP A 129 10.50 -7.04 -2.75
C TRP A 129 10.42 -8.00 -3.92
N GLN A 130 11.17 -7.75 -5.01
CA GLN A 130 11.26 -8.67 -6.15
C GLN A 130 11.85 -10.03 -5.76
N GLY A 131 12.89 -10.06 -4.91
CA GLY A 131 13.48 -11.30 -4.42
C GLY A 131 12.51 -12.14 -3.58
N ARG A 132 11.75 -11.51 -2.67
CA ARG A 132 10.74 -12.18 -1.84
C ARG A 132 9.54 -12.67 -2.66
N ALA A 133 9.02 -11.83 -3.56
CA ALA A 133 7.92 -12.20 -4.44
C ALA A 133 8.30 -13.37 -5.37
N ALA A 134 9.51 -13.36 -5.93
CA ALA A 134 10.03 -14.46 -6.74
C ALA A 134 10.18 -15.76 -5.94
N MET A 135 10.66 -15.68 -4.68
CA MET A 135 10.77 -16.84 -3.79
C MET A 135 9.38 -17.41 -3.46
N GLY A 136 8.41 -16.56 -3.16
CA GLY A 136 7.02 -16.95 -2.90
C GLY A 136 6.37 -17.68 -4.07
N ILE A 137 6.48 -17.09 -5.28
CA ILE A 137 5.96 -17.70 -6.51
C ILE A 137 6.69 -19.02 -6.80
N GLY A 138 8.00 -19.09 -6.60
CA GLY A 138 8.79 -20.31 -6.75
C GLY A 138 8.30 -21.46 -5.88
N LEU A 139 8.08 -21.22 -4.58
CA LEU A 139 7.60 -22.24 -3.63
C LEU A 139 6.21 -22.77 -3.98
N LEU A 140 5.33 -21.92 -4.53
CA LEU A 140 4.00 -22.31 -4.98
C LEU A 140 4.04 -23.09 -6.30
N CYS A 141 4.90 -22.68 -7.23
CA CYS A 141 5.16 -23.43 -8.45
C CYS A 141 5.74 -24.82 -8.16
N GLU A 142 6.68 -24.96 -7.23
CA GLU A 142 7.22 -26.26 -6.79
C GLU A 142 6.12 -27.18 -6.24
N ARG A 143 5.13 -26.60 -5.58
CA ARG A 143 3.96 -27.31 -5.04
C ARG A 143 2.83 -27.50 -6.06
N ASN A 144 3.01 -27.09 -7.33
CA ASN A 144 1.98 -27.13 -8.39
C ASN A 144 0.67 -26.40 -8.04
N ILE A 145 0.74 -25.34 -7.24
CA ILE A 145 -0.43 -24.55 -6.84
C ILE A 145 -0.67 -23.45 -7.88
N LYS A 146 -1.91 -23.32 -8.35
CA LYS A 146 -2.31 -22.31 -9.35
C LYS A 146 -2.93 -21.10 -8.68
N LEU A 147 -2.48 -19.91 -9.08
CA LEU A 147 -2.94 -18.63 -8.56
C LEU A 147 -3.59 -17.80 -9.66
N VAL A 148 -4.64 -17.08 -9.29
CA VAL A 148 -5.18 -15.97 -10.07
C VAL A 148 -4.66 -14.69 -9.43
N LEU A 149 -3.72 -14.04 -10.11
CA LEU A 149 -3.21 -12.73 -9.73
C LEU A 149 -4.16 -11.68 -10.32
N GLU A 150 -4.91 -11.00 -9.46
CA GLU A 150 -5.59 -9.77 -9.87
C GLU A 150 -4.58 -8.62 -9.80
N PRO A 151 -4.47 -7.77 -10.84
CA PRO A 151 -3.60 -6.61 -10.78
C PRO A 151 -4.14 -5.62 -9.75
N SER A 152 -3.47 -5.51 -8.60
CA SER A 152 -3.79 -4.48 -7.60
C SER A 152 -3.35 -3.11 -8.13
N ASN A 153 -4.33 -2.24 -8.37
CA ASN A 153 -4.14 -0.84 -8.74
C ASN A 153 -4.00 0.04 -7.49
N GLU A 154 -3.05 -0.24 -6.59
CA GLU A 154 -2.84 0.65 -5.44
C GLU A 154 -1.34 0.90 -5.23
N GLU A 155 -0.90 2.07 -5.70
CA GLU A 155 0.19 2.80 -5.08
C GLU A 155 -0.27 3.14 -3.65
N GLU A 156 0.32 2.57 -2.58
CA GLU A 156 0.68 3.35 -1.38
C GLU A 156 1.39 2.58 -0.24
N GLU A 157 2.25 3.39 0.41
CA GLU A 157 2.87 3.38 1.73
C GLU A 157 2.98 2.07 2.54
N ILE A 158 4.21 1.59 2.73
CA ILE A 158 4.52 0.46 3.61
C ILE A 158 5.16 0.97 4.92
N SER A 159 4.38 0.81 6.00
CA SER A 159 4.77 0.96 7.40
C SER A 159 5.85 -0.04 7.79
N ASP A 160 6.76 0.42 8.64
CA ASP A 160 7.84 -0.34 9.28
C ASP A 160 7.25 -1.40 10.22
N GLY A 161 7.58 -2.68 9.98
CA GLY A 161 7.03 -3.83 10.68
C GLY A 161 7.93 -5.04 10.51
N LEU A 162 8.98 -5.10 11.32
CA LEU A 162 9.82 -6.28 11.50
C LEU A 162 9.00 -7.44 12.08
N ALA A 163 9.23 -8.63 11.52
CA ALA A 163 8.81 -9.96 11.98
C ALA A 163 7.41 -10.43 11.55
N GLU A 164 7.34 -10.96 10.33
CA GLU A 164 6.69 -12.25 10.05
C GLU A 164 7.16 -12.70 8.65
N LEU A 165 7.49 -13.98 8.48
CA LEU A 165 7.80 -14.61 7.19
C LEU A 165 6.50 -14.81 6.39
N SER A 166 5.76 -13.71 6.18
CA SER A 166 4.69 -13.65 5.20
C SER A 166 5.31 -13.74 3.81
N ILE A 167 4.69 -14.50 2.92
CA ILE A 167 5.09 -14.49 1.51
C ILE A 167 4.62 -13.14 0.92
N ASP A 168 5.42 -12.10 1.18
CA ASP A 168 5.14 -10.74 0.75
C ASP A 168 5.21 -10.66 -0.79
N GLY A 169 4.04 -10.48 -1.39
CA GLY A 169 3.76 -10.61 -2.82
C GLY A 169 2.29 -10.93 -3.08
N PHE A 170 1.57 -11.41 -2.05
CA PHE A 170 0.12 -11.62 -2.08
C PHE A 170 -0.57 -10.55 -1.24
N HIS A 171 -1.27 -9.63 -1.91
CA HIS A 171 -2.26 -8.80 -1.24
C HIS A 171 -3.41 -9.71 -0.84
N SER A 172 -3.56 -9.88 0.46
CA SER A 172 -4.72 -10.52 1.04
C SER A 172 -5.70 -9.40 1.37
N ASP A 173 -6.66 -9.17 0.47
CA ASP A 173 -7.81 -8.28 0.75
C ASP A 173 -8.86 -9.00 1.61
N ASN A 174 -8.46 -10.03 2.37
CA ASN A 174 -9.35 -10.68 3.31
C ASN A 174 -9.59 -9.77 4.52
N ALA A 175 -10.81 -9.82 5.06
CA ALA A 175 -11.26 -8.91 6.13
C ALA A 175 -10.44 -9.00 7.42
N THR A 176 -9.60 -10.03 7.58
CA THR A 176 -8.81 -10.32 8.77
C THR A 176 -7.33 -9.94 8.63
N GLY A 177 -6.86 -9.63 7.41
CA GLY A 177 -5.46 -9.33 7.12
C GLY A 177 -4.51 -10.53 7.20
N ALA A 178 -5.02 -11.75 7.37
CA ALA A 178 -4.21 -12.96 7.48
C ALA A 178 -3.62 -13.36 6.12
N LYS A 179 -2.36 -13.80 6.13
CA LYS A 179 -1.55 -14.06 4.93
C LYS A 179 -0.94 -15.46 4.94
N VAL A 180 -0.62 -15.95 3.74
CA VAL A 180 0.13 -17.20 3.57
C VAL A 180 1.54 -17.01 4.14
N HIS A 181 1.95 -17.93 5.01
CA HIS A 181 3.25 -17.88 5.67
C HIS A 181 3.84 -19.29 5.83
N LEU A 182 5.15 -19.37 6.00
CA LEU A 182 5.87 -20.62 6.25
C LEU A 182 5.96 -20.89 7.76
N ASP A 183 5.84 -22.15 8.15
CA ASP A 183 6.24 -22.59 9.49
C ASP A 183 7.75 -22.88 9.57
N ALA A 184 8.20 -23.34 10.74
CA ALA A 184 9.60 -23.67 11.01
C ALA A 184 10.12 -24.87 10.19
N ASP A 185 9.23 -25.73 9.73
CA ASP A 185 9.55 -26.94 8.95
C ASP A 185 9.49 -26.67 7.43
N GLY A 186 9.12 -25.45 7.02
CA GLY A 186 9.02 -25.03 5.63
C GLY A 186 7.71 -25.39 4.95
N ASN A 187 6.67 -25.74 5.72
CA ASN A 187 5.32 -25.96 5.20
C ASN A 187 4.52 -24.66 5.17
N LEU A 188 3.61 -24.56 4.21
CA LEU A 188 2.73 -23.41 4.06
C LEU A 188 1.52 -23.48 4.98
N ASN A 189 1.20 -22.35 5.60
CA ASN A 189 -0.04 -22.11 6.32
C ASN A 189 -0.87 -21.10 5.56
N TRP A 190 -2.11 -21.48 5.23
CA TRP A 190 -2.98 -20.71 4.35
C TRP A 190 -4.15 -20.10 5.13
N PRO A 191 -4.52 -18.83 4.87
CA PRO A 191 -5.83 -18.34 5.24
C PRO A 191 -6.87 -19.05 4.37
N VAL A 192 -7.83 -19.78 4.96
CA VAL A 192 -8.85 -20.54 4.22
C VAL A 192 -10.25 -20.07 4.61
N LEU A 193 -11.10 -19.86 3.62
CA LEU A 193 -12.48 -19.42 3.78
C LEU A 193 -13.44 -20.60 3.52
N PHE A 194 -14.24 -20.94 4.52
CA PHE A 194 -15.38 -21.85 4.39
C PHE A 194 -16.65 -21.04 4.16
N LEU A 195 -17.42 -21.44 3.16
CA LEU A 195 -18.70 -20.82 2.80
C LEU A 195 -19.82 -21.82 3.05
N TYR A 196 -20.91 -21.36 3.66
CA TYR A 196 -22.13 -22.13 3.94
C TYR A 196 -23.32 -21.50 3.20
N PRO A 197 -23.51 -21.80 1.90
CA PRO A 197 -24.47 -21.06 1.09
C PRO A 197 -25.93 -21.23 1.53
N GLU A 198 -26.27 -22.32 2.24
CA GLU A 198 -27.64 -22.55 2.76
C GLU A 198 -28.06 -21.49 3.79
N HIS A 199 -27.10 -20.95 4.54
CA HIS A 199 -27.35 -20.00 5.63
C HIS A 199 -26.67 -18.64 5.42
N GLU A 200 -26.03 -18.44 4.26
CA GLU A 200 -25.23 -17.25 3.94
C GLU A 200 -24.18 -16.94 5.03
N GLN A 201 -23.63 -18.00 5.63
CA GLN A 201 -22.59 -17.90 6.66
C GLN A 201 -21.21 -18.19 6.08
N THR A 202 -20.19 -17.73 6.77
CA THR A 202 -18.80 -18.01 6.46
C THR A 202 -18.02 -18.31 7.74
N ASP A 203 -17.00 -19.14 7.62
CA ASP A 203 -15.98 -19.33 8.65
C ASP A 203 -14.60 -19.11 8.06
N PHE A 204 -13.73 -18.50 8.84
CA PHE A 204 -12.39 -18.14 8.42
C PHE A 204 -11.34 -18.81 9.30
N ILE A 205 -10.44 -19.57 8.67
CA ILE A 205 -9.29 -20.19 9.34
C ILE A 205 -8.05 -19.41 8.95
N ALA A 206 -7.45 -18.69 9.88
CA ALA A 206 -6.31 -17.80 9.61
C ALA A 206 -5.04 -18.55 9.20
N ALA A 207 -4.84 -19.76 9.71
CA ALA A 207 -3.66 -20.58 9.46
C ALA A 207 -4.06 -22.07 9.31
N PHE A 208 -4.40 -22.46 8.08
CA PHE A 208 -4.66 -23.84 7.69
C PHE A 208 -3.36 -24.44 7.14
N HIS A 209 -2.76 -25.35 7.91
CA HIS A 209 -1.52 -26.01 7.52
C HIS A 209 -1.71 -26.89 6.28
N GLU A 210 -0.81 -26.80 5.29
CA GLU A 210 -1.01 -27.42 3.97
C GLU A 210 -1.16 -28.95 4.03
N ASN A 211 -0.57 -29.60 5.03
CA ASN A 211 -0.67 -31.05 5.24
C ASN A 211 -1.79 -31.46 6.22
N SER A 212 -2.58 -30.53 6.74
CA SER A 212 -3.75 -30.84 7.58
C SER A 212 -4.91 -31.32 6.72
N ARG A 213 -5.70 -32.27 7.24
CA ARG A 213 -6.90 -32.76 6.54
C ARG A 213 -8.09 -31.87 6.84
N PHE A 214 -9.01 -31.78 5.88
CA PHE A 214 -10.26 -31.05 6.06
C PHE A 214 -11.11 -31.60 7.22
N ILE A 215 -11.15 -32.93 7.39
CA ILE A 215 -11.93 -33.55 8.45
C ILE A 215 -11.48 -33.13 9.86
N ASP A 216 -10.16 -32.96 10.07
CA ASP A 216 -9.62 -32.56 11.36
C ASP A 216 -10.09 -31.14 11.74
N HIS A 217 -10.12 -30.23 10.76
CA HIS A 217 -10.66 -28.88 10.96
C HIS A 217 -12.19 -28.88 11.14
N LEU A 218 -12.94 -29.64 10.34
CA LEU A 218 -14.39 -29.75 10.49
C LEU A 218 -14.78 -30.28 11.88
N MET A 219 -14.04 -31.25 12.42
CA MET A 219 -14.29 -31.77 13.76
C MET A 219 -14.13 -30.70 14.85
N VAL A 220 -13.19 -29.77 14.69
CA VAL A 220 -12.99 -28.67 15.64
C VAL A 220 -14.04 -27.56 15.44
N MET A 221 -14.28 -27.16 14.19
CA MET A 221 -15.24 -26.09 13.84
C MET A 221 -16.66 -26.43 14.31
N PHE A 222 -17.07 -27.69 14.16
CA PHE A 222 -18.40 -28.18 14.52
C PHE A 222 -18.40 -29.03 15.81
N ALA A 223 -17.39 -28.85 16.67
CA ALA A 223 -17.39 -29.46 18.00
C ALA A 223 -18.57 -28.94 18.85
N GLU A 224 -18.90 -27.66 18.68
CA GLU A 224 -20.11 -27.03 19.18
C GLU A 224 -21.03 -26.70 17.99
N LEU A 225 -22.34 -26.90 18.18
CA LEU A 225 -23.32 -26.60 17.13
C LEU A 225 -23.40 -25.08 16.93
N PRO A 226 -23.22 -24.59 15.70
CA PRO A 226 -23.30 -23.17 15.45
C PRO A 226 -24.74 -22.66 15.69
N PRO A 227 -24.90 -21.41 16.17
CA PRO A 227 -26.21 -20.87 16.56
C PRO A 227 -27.19 -20.77 15.39
N TRP A 228 -26.69 -20.72 14.16
CA TRP A 228 -27.49 -20.66 12.93
C TRP A 228 -27.98 -22.04 12.44
N ASP A 229 -27.41 -23.15 12.94
CA ASP A 229 -27.83 -24.51 12.58
C ASP A 229 -28.96 -25.00 13.50
N LEU A 230 -30.12 -24.36 13.38
CA LEU A 230 -31.31 -24.66 14.19
C LEU A 230 -31.79 -26.12 14.03
N GLU A 231 -31.54 -26.71 12.86
CA GLU A 231 -31.93 -28.08 12.53
C GLU A 231 -30.85 -29.12 12.87
N ARG A 232 -29.68 -28.68 13.38
CA ARG A 232 -28.55 -29.53 13.81
C ARG A 232 -28.04 -30.47 12.71
N LYS A 233 -27.99 -29.96 11.48
CA LYS A 233 -27.62 -30.71 10.28
C LYS A 233 -26.12 -30.69 9.99
N TYR A 234 -25.38 -29.69 10.47
CA TYR A 234 -23.96 -29.47 10.18
C TYR A 234 -23.06 -30.27 11.13
N LEU A 235 -23.15 -31.60 11.03
CA LEU A 235 -22.24 -32.52 11.70
C LEU A 235 -21.06 -32.85 10.77
N PRO A 236 -19.83 -33.04 11.27
CA PRO A 236 -18.66 -33.36 10.42
C PRO A 236 -18.89 -34.56 9.49
N SER A 237 -19.61 -35.59 9.95
CA SER A 237 -19.95 -36.78 9.14
C SER A 237 -21.01 -36.51 8.06
N ASN A 238 -21.78 -35.43 8.20
CA ASN A 238 -22.91 -35.06 7.35
C ASN A 238 -22.61 -33.89 6.40
N ILE A 239 -21.43 -33.31 6.48
CA ILE A 239 -20.97 -32.22 5.61
C ILE A 239 -20.26 -32.81 4.38
N GLU A 240 -20.51 -32.22 3.21
CA GLU A 240 -19.77 -32.43 1.97
C GLU A 240 -19.11 -31.12 1.56
N LEU A 241 -17.84 -31.21 1.17
CA LEU A 241 -17.02 -30.07 0.77
C LEU A 241 -16.86 -30.02 -0.76
N TYR A 242 -16.81 -28.81 -1.30
CA TYR A 242 -16.70 -28.57 -2.73
C TYR A 242 -15.83 -27.33 -3.03
N PHE A 243 -15.31 -27.26 -4.25
CA PHE A 243 -14.93 -25.99 -4.87
C PHE A 243 -15.59 -25.84 -6.23
N GLU A 244 -15.67 -24.61 -6.70
CA GLU A 244 -16.23 -24.25 -8.00
C GLU A 244 -15.11 -23.91 -8.99
N ASP A 245 -15.18 -24.50 -10.17
CA ASP A 245 -14.46 -24.06 -11.35
C ASP A 245 -15.31 -23.03 -12.07
N GLU A 246 -15.09 -21.76 -11.75
CA GLU A 246 -15.90 -20.65 -12.26
C GLU A 246 -15.83 -20.50 -13.78
N GLU A 247 -14.70 -20.84 -14.41
CA GLU A 247 -14.56 -20.75 -15.87
C GLU A 247 -15.53 -21.71 -16.58
N ARG A 248 -15.76 -22.88 -15.99
CA ARG A 248 -16.60 -23.94 -16.57
C ARG A 248 -17.98 -24.04 -15.94
N ALA A 249 -18.23 -23.31 -14.86
CA ALA A 249 -19.40 -23.47 -14.00
C ALA A 249 -19.59 -24.94 -13.55
N GLU A 250 -18.49 -25.62 -13.25
CA GLU A 250 -18.45 -27.01 -12.79
C GLU A 250 -18.09 -27.08 -11.29
N MET A 251 -18.66 -28.06 -10.59
CA MET A 251 -18.42 -28.28 -9.16
C MET A 251 -17.53 -29.49 -8.95
N TYR A 252 -16.61 -29.42 -8.00
CA TYR A 252 -15.72 -30.52 -7.65
C TYR A 252 -15.90 -30.87 -6.18
N LYS A 253 -16.39 -32.08 -5.92
CA LYS A 253 -16.55 -32.62 -4.57
C LYS A 253 -15.19 -33.03 -4.01
N LEU A 254 -14.85 -32.51 -2.84
CA LEU A 254 -13.65 -32.83 -2.10
C LEU A 254 -13.85 -34.08 -1.22
N ASN A 255 -12.77 -34.84 -1.04
CA ASN A 255 -12.69 -35.86 0.00
C ASN A 255 -12.18 -35.19 1.30
N PRO A 256 -12.96 -35.20 2.41
CA PRO A 256 -12.52 -34.59 3.67
C PRO A 256 -11.25 -35.18 4.27
N GLU A 257 -10.87 -36.40 3.86
CA GLU A 257 -9.61 -37.04 4.26
C GLU A 257 -8.39 -36.49 3.52
N HIS A 258 -8.57 -35.75 2.43
CA HIS A 258 -7.46 -35.09 1.75
C HIS A 258 -6.93 -33.91 2.55
N THR A 259 -5.66 -33.62 2.32
CA THR A 259 -4.98 -32.42 2.82
C THR A 259 -5.32 -31.20 1.98
N LEU A 260 -5.10 -30.01 2.53
CA LEU A 260 -5.23 -28.78 1.76
C LEU A 260 -4.32 -28.80 0.52
N LEU A 261 -3.06 -29.19 0.66
CA LEU A 261 -2.09 -29.25 -0.43
C LEU A 261 -2.59 -30.11 -1.60
N GLN A 262 -3.16 -31.29 -1.31
CA GLN A 262 -3.71 -32.18 -2.35
C GLN A 262 -4.85 -31.51 -3.13
N VAL A 263 -5.67 -30.70 -2.46
CA VAL A 263 -6.75 -29.94 -3.13
C VAL A 263 -6.18 -28.78 -3.95
N LEU A 264 -5.23 -28.02 -3.41
CA LEU A 264 -4.59 -26.89 -4.10
C LEU A 264 -3.77 -27.33 -5.34
N GLN A 265 -3.29 -28.57 -5.37
CA GLN A 265 -2.59 -29.19 -6.49
C GLN A 265 -3.51 -29.60 -7.65
N HIS A 266 -4.83 -29.56 -7.45
CA HIS A 266 -5.76 -29.97 -8.48
C HIS A 266 -5.74 -29.02 -9.68
N GLN A 267 -5.74 -29.55 -10.90
CA GLN A 267 -5.55 -28.75 -12.11
C GLN A 267 -6.62 -27.70 -12.37
N ARG A 268 -7.79 -27.82 -11.74
CA ARG A 268 -8.90 -26.88 -11.85
C ARG A 268 -9.13 -26.06 -10.58
N TYR A 269 -8.28 -26.21 -9.57
CA TYR A 269 -8.33 -25.35 -8.38
C TYR A 269 -7.43 -24.14 -8.62
N PHE A 270 -7.99 -22.96 -8.42
CA PHE A 270 -7.27 -21.69 -8.57
C PHE A 270 -7.46 -20.86 -7.31
N VAL A 271 -6.36 -20.54 -6.63
CA VAL A 271 -6.39 -19.69 -5.44
C VAL A 271 -6.52 -18.24 -5.87
N LYS A 272 -7.51 -17.54 -5.31
CA LYS A 272 -7.77 -16.12 -5.55
C LYS A 272 -7.33 -15.30 -4.35
N ALA A 273 -6.66 -14.16 -4.57
CA ALA A 273 -6.22 -13.25 -3.51
C ALA A 273 -5.51 -13.95 -2.33
N GLY A 274 -4.75 -15.01 -2.62
CA GLY A 274 -4.03 -15.80 -1.61
C GLY A 274 -4.91 -16.57 -0.60
N THR A 275 -6.22 -16.65 -0.80
CA THR A 275 -7.18 -17.27 0.14
C THR A 275 -7.97 -18.39 -0.55
N PRO A 276 -7.62 -19.67 -0.32
CA PRO A 276 -8.43 -20.79 -0.79
C PRO A 276 -9.85 -20.73 -0.23
N THR A 277 -10.84 -20.98 -1.08
CA THR A 277 -12.26 -20.99 -0.74
C THR A 277 -12.82 -22.40 -0.88
N VAL A 278 -13.60 -22.84 0.11
CA VAL A 278 -14.26 -24.14 0.13
C VAL A 278 -15.73 -23.97 0.48
N LEU A 279 -16.61 -24.60 -0.30
CA LEU A 279 -18.04 -24.59 -0.09
C LEU A 279 -18.45 -25.83 0.70
N ALA A 280 -19.19 -25.64 1.79
CA ALA A 280 -19.69 -26.71 2.64
C ALA A 280 -21.21 -26.84 2.53
N PHE A 281 -21.69 -28.06 2.29
CA PHE A 281 -23.10 -28.39 2.17
C PHE A 281 -23.48 -29.58 3.04
N VAL A 282 -24.74 -29.63 3.47
CA VAL A 282 -25.31 -30.80 4.14
C VAL A 282 -25.67 -31.88 3.10
N LYS A 283 -25.26 -33.12 3.36
CA LYS A 283 -25.55 -34.29 2.51
C LYS A 283 -27.04 -34.40 2.24
N HIS A 284 -27.38 -34.45 0.95
CA HIS A 284 -28.75 -34.68 0.46
C HIS A 284 -29.82 -33.70 0.98
N SER A 285 -29.43 -32.53 1.50
CA SER A 285 -30.37 -31.49 1.92
C SER A 285 -31.22 -30.98 0.73
N PRO A 286 -32.44 -30.47 0.97
CA PRO A 286 -33.23 -29.83 -0.09
C PRO A 286 -32.49 -28.68 -0.76
N PHE A 287 -31.72 -27.92 0.02
CA PHE A 287 -30.90 -26.83 -0.48
C PHE A 287 -29.79 -27.33 -1.40
N SER A 288 -29.00 -28.33 -1.00
CA SER A 288 -27.91 -28.85 -1.84
C SER A 288 -28.44 -29.42 -3.15
N LYS A 289 -29.56 -30.16 -3.14
CA LYS A 289 -30.22 -30.64 -4.36
C LYS A 289 -30.61 -29.50 -5.31
N LYS A 290 -31.17 -28.41 -4.77
CA LYS A 290 -31.54 -27.23 -5.55
C LYS A 290 -30.31 -26.50 -6.07
N TYR A 291 -29.28 -26.33 -5.25
CA TYR A 291 -28.05 -25.63 -5.58
C TYR A 291 -27.27 -26.31 -6.72
N PHE A 292 -27.21 -27.64 -6.71
CA PHE A 292 -26.54 -28.43 -7.75
C PHE A 292 -27.42 -28.71 -8.98
N SER A 293 -28.69 -28.29 -8.99
CA SER A 293 -29.58 -28.50 -10.13
C SER A 293 -29.05 -27.82 -11.38
N GLY A 294 -28.73 -28.60 -12.41
CA GLY A 294 -28.15 -28.10 -13.66
C GLY A 294 -26.63 -27.87 -13.64
N LYS A 295 -25.95 -28.10 -12.52
CA LYS A 295 -24.47 -28.07 -12.43
C LYS A 295 -23.89 -29.46 -12.64
N LYS A 296 -22.74 -29.55 -13.33
CA LYS A 296 -21.96 -30.81 -13.38
C LYS A 296 -21.12 -30.91 -12.11
N VAL A 297 -21.13 -32.09 -11.49
CA VAL A 297 -20.40 -32.36 -10.25
C VAL A 297 -19.40 -33.50 -10.48
N HIS A 298 -18.13 -33.20 -10.28
CA HIS A 298 -17.00 -34.13 -10.36
C HIS A 298 -16.59 -34.56 -8.94
N ARG A 299 -15.85 -35.66 -8.82
CA ARG A 299 -15.23 -36.09 -7.56
C ARG A 299 -13.72 -36.05 -7.70
N LEU A 300 -13.07 -35.51 -6.67
CA LEU A 300 -11.63 -35.43 -6.53
C LEU A 300 -11.09 -36.66 -5.79
#